data_AF-A0A5Q2MEI8-F1
#
_entry.id   AF-A0A5Q2MEI8-F1
#
_cell.length_a   1.000
_cell.length_b   1.000
_cell.length_c   1.000
_cell.angle_alpha   90.00
_cell.angle_beta   90.00
_cell.angle_gamma   90.00
#
_symmetry.space_group_name_H-M   'P 1'
#
loop_
_entity.id
_entity.type
_entity.pdbx_description
1 polymer ?
#
loop_
_entity_poly.entity_id
_entity_poly.type
_entity_poly.pdbx_seq_one_letter_code
_entity_poly.pdbx_strand_id
1 'polypeptide(L)'
;MTTDLHSAGPTVTVFGVRDALGLALAHELDRRGCSTHAVTTALGWLTSTTNAVVRLDTMAGEQAFRDLVHVDSPAAHVVAVCEKPADEATSDRLVELCRQCGDKHDVSLIWHAPLEPRMETVLGEPVVQSAPAPKDLALTIADEVGNQVVWTSAPSFAERTFEPGWQRGTS
;
A
#
# COMPACT_ATOMS: atom_id res chain seq x y z
N MET A 1 19.77 -32.75 -17.21
CA MET A 1 19.13 -31.46 -17.53
C MET A 1 17.88 -31.36 -16.68
N THR A 2 17.99 -30.75 -15.51
CA THR A 2 16.84 -30.40 -14.66
C THR A 2 16.44 -28.99 -15.07
N THR A 3 15.25 -28.82 -15.63
CA THR A 3 14.65 -27.50 -15.80
C THR A 3 14.39 -26.96 -14.40
N ASP A 4 15.19 -25.98 -13.98
CA ASP A 4 14.86 -25.15 -12.83
C ASP A 4 13.50 -24.52 -13.11
N LEU A 5 12.44 -25.11 -12.55
CA LEU A 5 11.22 -24.35 -12.28
C LEU A 5 11.65 -23.29 -11.26
N HIS A 6 12.07 -22.13 -11.74
CA HIS A 6 11.93 -20.91 -10.95
C HIS A 6 10.43 -20.82 -10.67
N SER A 7 10.02 -21.30 -9.50
CA SER A 7 8.72 -20.99 -8.93
C SER A 7 8.64 -19.48 -8.91
N ALA A 8 7.91 -18.89 -9.86
CA ALA A 8 7.66 -17.46 -9.86
C ALA A 8 7.10 -17.11 -8.47
N GLY A 9 7.67 -16.10 -7.83
CA GLY A 9 7.17 -15.65 -6.53
C GLY A 9 5.72 -15.18 -6.61
N PRO A 10 5.12 -14.83 -5.47
CA PRO A 10 3.72 -14.44 -5.44
C PRO A 10 3.42 -13.30 -6.42
N THR A 11 2.24 -13.33 -7.03
CA THR A 11 1.76 -12.21 -7.84
C THR A 11 1.13 -11.18 -6.91
N VAL A 12 1.58 -9.93 -7.02
CA VAL A 12 1.07 -8.78 -6.26
C VAL A 12 0.32 -7.87 -7.22
N THR A 13 -0.96 -7.62 -6.93
CA THR A 13 -1.77 -6.67 -7.70
C THR A 13 -1.61 -5.28 -7.09
N VAL A 14 -1.20 -4.30 -7.89
CA VAL A 14 -1.01 -2.92 -7.43
C VAL A 14 -2.09 -2.05 -8.05
N PHE A 15 -3.07 -1.64 -7.24
CA PHE A 15 -4.12 -0.69 -7.64
C PHE A 15 -3.65 0.73 -7.33
N GLY A 16 -3.42 1.53 -8.37
CA GLY A 16 -2.81 2.84 -8.18
C GLY A 16 -2.45 3.57 -9.47
N VAL A 17 -1.46 4.45 -9.40
CA VAL A 17 -0.89 5.13 -10.57
C VAL A 17 0.57 4.72 -10.77
N ARG A 18 1.09 4.87 -11.99
CA ARG A 18 2.51 4.61 -12.32
C ARG A 18 3.38 5.84 -12.13
N ASP A 19 3.35 6.41 -10.94
CA ASP A 19 4.22 7.52 -10.53
C ASP A 19 5.56 7.00 -9.95
N ALA A 20 6.34 7.89 -9.32
CA ALA A 20 7.62 7.55 -8.72
C ALA A 20 7.50 6.44 -7.65
N LEU A 21 6.44 6.46 -6.83
CA LEU A 21 6.17 5.42 -5.85
C LEU A 21 5.79 4.10 -6.53
N GLY A 22 4.91 4.15 -7.53
CA GLY A 22 4.52 2.95 -8.30
C GLY A 22 5.71 2.27 -8.99
N LEU A 23 6.64 3.04 -9.54
CA LEU A 23 7.88 2.52 -10.15
C LEU A 23 8.84 1.95 -9.10
N ALA A 24 9.03 2.64 -7.97
CA ALA A 24 9.89 2.17 -6.89
C ALA A 24 9.34 0.88 -6.26
N LEU A 25 8.02 0.79 -6.07
CA LEU A 25 7.36 -0.40 -5.55
C LEU A 25 7.50 -1.59 -6.49
N ALA A 26 7.28 -1.39 -7.79
CA ALA A 26 7.48 -2.46 -8.77
C ALA A 26 8.93 -3.00 -8.75
N HIS A 27 9.92 -2.11 -8.62
CA HIS A 27 11.32 -2.49 -8.49
C HIS A 27 11.60 -3.28 -7.19
N GLU A 28 11.05 -2.86 -6.04
CA GLU A 28 11.24 -3.58 -4.78
C GLU A 28 10.56 -4.95 -4.76
N LEU A 29 9.39 -5.09 -5.38
CA LEU A 29 8.70 -6.37 -5.52
C LEU A 29 9.45 -7.32 -6.46
N ASP A 30 9.94 -6.81 -7.60
CA ASP A 30 10.76 -7.58 -8.54
C ASP A 30 12.06 -8.08 -7.89
N ARG A 31 12.75 -7.21 -7.12
CA ARG A 31 13.95 -7.57 -6.35
C ARG A 31 13.71 -8.70 -5.35
N ARG A 32 12.47 -8.86 -4.87
CA ARG A 32 12.04 -9.94 -3.96
C ARG A 32 11.49 -11.17 -4.70
N GLY A 33 11.56 -11.19 -6.03
CA GLY A 33 11.07 -12.28 -6.88
C GLY A 33 9.56 -12.31 -7.09
N CYS A 34 8.83 -11.25 -6.71
CA CYS A 34 7.39 -11.15 -6.91
C CYS A 34 7.05 -10.69 -8.33
N SER A 35 5.98 -11.23 -8.90
CA SER A 35 5.42 -10.70 -10.15
C SER A 35 4.44 -9.56 -9.84
N THR A 36 4.51 -8.45 -10.56
CA THR A 36 3.62 -7.30 -10.32
C THR A 36 2.58 -7.18 -11.42
N HIS A 37 1.29 -7.07 -11.04
CA HIS A 37 0.20 -6.73 -11.95
C HIS A 37 -0.36 -5.35 -11.59
N ALA A 38 -0.07 -4.34 -12.42
CA ALA A 38 -0.48 -2.96 -12.16
C ALA A 38 -1.88 -2.65 -12.74
N VAL A 39 -2.81 -2.25 -11.89
CA VAL A 39 -4.15 -1.82 -12.24
C VAL A 39 -4.23 -0.30 -12.06
N THR A 40 -4.20 0.42 -13.19
CA THR A 40 -4.14 1.90 -13.20
C THR A 40 -5.46 2.57 -13.58
N THR A 41 -6.41 1.77 -14.04
CA THR A 41 -7.77 2.21 -14.34
C THR A 41 -8.68 1.77 -13.21
N ALA A 42 -9.71 2.57 -12.88
CA ALA A 42 -10.69 2.26 -11.85
C ALA A 42 -11.66 1.15 -12.30
N LEU A 43 -11.13 -0.08 -12.40
CA LEU A 43 -11.88 -1.28 -12.80
C LEU A 43 -12.58 -1.97 -11.62
N GLY A 44 -12.24 -1.58 -10.38
CA GLY A 44 -12.70 -2.26 -9.18
C GLY A 44 -11.79 -3.40 -8.74
N TRP A 45 -12.24 -4.14 -7.73
CA TRP A 45 -11.52 -5.30 -7.20
C TRP A 45 -11.50 -6.45 -8.21
N LEU A 46 -10.35 -7.10 -8.36
CA LEU A 46 -10.21 -8.30 -9.21
C LEU A 46 -10.35 -9.55 -8.34
N THR A 47 -11.30 -10.42 -8.65
CA THR A 47 -11.61 -11.60 -7.82
C THR A 47 -10.47 -12.61 -7.70
N SER A 48 -9.51 -12.59 -8.62
CA SER A 48 -8.31 -13.42 -8.58
C SER A 48 -7.19 -12.86 -7.69
N THR A 49 -7.35 -11.64 -7.15
CA THR A 49 -6.33 -10.99 -6.34
C THR A 49 -6.29 -11.58 -4.95
N THR A 50 -5.15 -12.16 -4.59
CA THR A 50 -4.85 -12.66 -3.24
C THR A 50 -3.93 -11.72 -2.47
N ASN A 51 -3.05 -11.02 -3.17
CA ASN A 51 -2.08 -10.06 -2.61
C ASN A 51 -2.25 -8.73 -3.33
N ALA A 52 -2.53 -7.68 -2.56
CA ALA A 52 -2.77 -6.35 -3.12
C ALA A 52 -1.99 -5.27 -2.40
N VAL A 53 -1.49 -4.32 -3.17
CA VAL A 53 -1.20 -2.97 -2.68
C VAL A 53 -2.25 -2.04 -3.25
N VAL A 54 -2.94 -1.32 -2.38
CA VAL A 54 -4.07 -0.46 -2.77
C VAL A 54 -3.76 0.97 -2.38
N ARG A 55 -3.56 1.83 -3.37
CA ARG A 55 -3.32 3.26 -3.19
C ARG A 55 -4.62 4.03 -3.09
N LEU A 56 -5.09 4.25 -1.86
CA LEU A 56 -6.36 4.93 -1.57
C LEU A 56 -6.34 6.41 -1.96
N ASP A 57 -5.16 6.99 -2.13
CA ASP A 57 -4.92 8.34 -2.66
C ASP A 57 -5.09 8.44 -4.19
N THR A 58 -5.53 7.36 -4.85
CA THR A 58 -5.75 7.30 -6.30
C THR A 58 -7.15 6.77 -6.62
N MET A 59 -7.73 7.18 -7.76
CA MET A 59 -9.05 6.69 -8.18
C MET A 59 -9.10 5.17 -8.36
N ALA A 60 -8.02 4.57 -8.89
CA ALA A 60 -7.95 3.13 -9.10
C ALA A 60 -7.96 2.35 -7.78
N GLY A 61 -7.15 2.79 -6.80
CA GLY A 61 -7.11 2.14 -5.50
C GLY A 61 -8.36 2.40 -4.67
N GLU A 62 -8.90 3.62 -4.67
CA GLU A 62 -10.16 3.93 -3.98
C GLU A 62 -11.31 3.04 -4.49
N GLN A 63 -11.48 2.95 -5.82
CA GLN A 63 -12.54 2.13 -6.41
C GLN A 63 -12.33 0.64 -6.08
N ALA A 64 -11.10 0.14 -6.18
CA ALA A 64 -10.80 -1.25 -5.84
C ALA A 64 -11.09 -1.58 -4.38
N PHE A 65 -10.71 -0.69 -3.45
CA PHE A 65 -10.97 -0.89 -2.02
C PHE A 65 -12.46 -0.83 -1.68
N ARG A 66 -13.18 0.13 -2.29
CA ARG A 66 -14.63 0.22 -2.14
C ARG A 66 -15.30 -1.06 -2.60
N ASP A 67 -14.92 -1.60 -3.75
CA ASP A 67 -15.50 -2.85 -4.24
C ASP A 67 -15.14 -4.04 -3.35
N LEU A 68 -13.90 -4.13 -2.86
CA LEU A 68 -13.47 -5.18 -1.92
C LEU A 68 -14.34 -5.22 -0.65
N VAL A 69 -14.66 -4.05 -0.07
CA VAL A 69 -15.50 -3.97 1.14
C VAL A 69 -16.91 -4.52 0.91
N HIS A 70 -17.47 -4.38 -0.30
CA HIS A 70 -18.87 -4.68 -0.60
C HIS A 70 -19.08 -6.04 -1.29
N VAL A 71 -18.05 -6.58 -1.93
CA VAL A 71 -18.12 -7.86 -2.65
C VAL A 71 -17.67 -8.99 -1.74
N ASP A 72 -18.38 -10.12 -1.76
CA ASP A 72 -17.85 -11.35 -1.18
C ASP A 72 -16.74 -11.89 -2.10
N SER A 73 -15.49 -11.66 -1.70
CA SER A 73 -14.31 -12.25 -2.33
C SER A 73 -13.61 -13.21 -1.38
N PRO A 74 -12.76 -14.12 -1.89
CA PRO A 74 -11.84 -14.85 -1.04
C PRO A 74 -11.01 -13.91 -0.16
N ALA A 75 -10.57 -14.40 1.00
CA ALA A 75 -9.66 -13.67 1.87
C ALA A 75 -8.39 -13.29 1.10
N ALA A 76 -7.93 -12.06 1.31
CA ALA A 76 -6.81 -11.47 0.61
C ALA A 76 -5.92 -10.74 1.63
N HIS A 77 -4.63 -10.63 1.33
CA HIS A 77 -3.69 -9.79 2.03
C HIS A 77 -3.60 -8.44 1.29
N VAL A 78 -3.91 -7.35 2.00
CA VAL A 78 -4.11 -6.02 1.43
C VAL A 78 -3.28 -5.01 2.20
N VAL A 79 -2.30 -4.41 1.51
CA VAL A 79 -1.57 -3.26 2.03
C VAL A 79 -2.22 -2.00 1.45
N ALA A 80 -3.06 -1.34 2.25
CA ALA A 80 -3.66 -0.06 1.92
C ALA A 80 -2.68 1.08 2.21
N VAL A 81 -2.46 1.96 1.25
CA VAL A 81 -1.50 3.06 1.32
C VAL A 81 -2.21 4.36 1.01
N CYS A 82 -2.08 5.36 1.88
CA CYS A 82 -2.75 6.64 1.71
C CYS A 82 -1.94 7.79 2.31
N GLU A 83 -2.03 8.98 1.70
CA GLU A 83 -1.58 10.21 2.33
C GLU A 83 -2.44 10.47 3.57
N LYS A 84 -1.81 10.80 4.70
CA LYS A 84 -2.56 11.11 5.92
C LYS A 84 -3.37 12.40 5.72
N PRO A 85 -4.72 12.36 5.78
CA PRO A 85 -5.53 13.58 5.70
C PRO A 85 -5.22 14.51 6.88
N ALA A 86 -5.23 15.82 6.64
CA ALA A 86 -5.12 16.82 7.71
C ALA A 86 -6.37 16.85 8.62
N ASP A 87 -7.51 16.41 8.07
CA ASP A 87 -8.78 16.28 8.80
C ASP A 87 -8.85 14.93 9.52
N GLU A 88 -9.00 14.98 10.85
CA GLU A 88 -9.11 13.79 11.69
C GLU A 88 -10.37 12.98 11.36
N ALA A 89 -11.50 13.63 11.06
CA ALA A 89 -12.73 12.92 10.72
C ALA A 89 -12.60 12.09 9.44
N THR A 90 -11.89 12.60 8.43
CA THR A 90 -11.57 11.85 7.21
C THR A 90 -10.62 10.69 7.50
N SER A 91 -9.62 10.91 8.36
CA SER A 91 -8.69 9.85 8.79
C SER A 91 -9.43 8.71 9.51
N ASP A 92 -10.26 9.04 10.50
CA ASP A 92 -11.07 8.09 11.26
C ASP A 92 -12.01 7.29 10.37
N ARG A 93 -12.62 7.93 9.37
CA ARG A 93 -13.49 7.27 8.41
C ARG A 93 -12.74 6.23 7.56
N LEU A 94 -11.50 6.54 7.16
CA LEU A 94 -10.67 5.60 6.40
C LEU A 94 -10.17 4.45 7.28
N VAL A 95 -9.80 4.71 8.54
CA VAL A 95 -9.46 3.67 9.52
C VAL A 95 -10.64 2.72 9.70
N GLU A 96 -11.85 3.26 9.90
CA GLU A 96 -13.05 2.45 10.10
C GLU A 96 -13.40 1.62 8.85
N LEU A 97 -13.25 2.18 7.66
CA LEU A 97 -13.43 1.43 6.41
C LEU A 97 -12.41 0.28 6.29
N CYS A 98 -11.15 0.52 6.64
CA CYS A 98 -10.12 -0.51 6.62
C CYS A 98 -10.36 -1.59 7.69
N ARG A 99 -10.85 -1.19 8.87
CA ARG A 99 -11.22 -2.11 9.95
C ARG A 99 -12.36 -3.04 9.52
N GLN A 100 -13.40 -2.50 8.89
CA GLN A 100 -14.51 -3.30 8.34
C GLN A 100 -14.03 -4.26 7.25
N CYS A 101 -13.10 -3.83 6.40
CA CYS A 101 -12.45 -4.72 5.44
C CYS A 101 -11.64 -5.83 6.14
N GLY A 102 -10.99 -5.50 7.26
CA GLY A 102 -10.23 -6.41 8.11
C GLY A 102 -11.05 -7.51 8.80
N ASP A 103 -12.38 -7.44 8.79
CA ASP A 103 -13.24 -8.52 9.28
C ASP A 103 -13.25 -9.74 8.35
N LYS A 104 -12.86 -9.55 7.08
CA LYS A 104 -12.82 -10.61 6.04
C LYS A 104 -11.44 -10.81 5.42
N HIS A 105 -10.61 -9.78 5.43
CA HIS A 105 -9.30 -9.74 4.79
C HIS A 105 -8.21 -9.46 5.83
N ASP A 106 -6.96 -9.68 5.45
CA ASP A 106 -5.81 -9.23 6.22
C ASP A 106 -5.38 -7.86 5.68
N VAL A 107 -5.64 -6.79 6.45
CA VAL A 107 -5.49 -5.41 5.98
C VAL A 107 -4.46 -4.65 6.83
N SER A 108 -3.42 -4.16 6.17
CA SER A 108 -2.43 -3.24 6.76
C SER A 108 -2.59 -1.86 6.13
N LEU A 109 -2.97 -0.85 6.92
CA LEU A 109 -3.03 0.54 6.51
C LEU A 109 -1.71 1.26 6.83
N ILE A 110 -1.09 1.84 5.80
CA ILE A 110 0.13 2.64 5.90
C ILE A 110 -0.19 4.07 5.50
N TRP A 111 -0.16 4.97 6.48
CA TRP A 111 -0.18 6.40 6.24
C TRP A 111 1.17 6.91 5.77
N HIS A 112 1.21 7.82 4.82
CA HIS A 112 2.42 8.55 4.45
C HIS A 112 2.18 10.07 4.45
N ALA A 113 3.26 10.83 4.62
CA ALA A 113 3.27 12.26 4.34
C ALA A 113 3.14 12.52 2.81
N PRO A 114 2.74 13.74 2.39
CA PRO A 114 2.63 14.07 0.96
C PRO A 114 3.92 13.73 0.20
N LEU A 115 3.79 12.96 -0.89
CA LEU A 115 4.94 12.48 -1.71
C LEU A 115 5.60 13.61 -2.51
N GLU A 116 4.85 14.67 -2.77
CA GLU A 116 5.34 15.88 -3.40
C GLU A 116 5.33 17.01 -2.36
N PRO A 117 6.40 17.83 -2.27
CA PRO A 117 6.42 18.96 -1.35
C PRO A 117 5.33 19.95 -1.72
N ARG A 118 4.35 20.14 -0.83
CA ARG A 118 3.38 21.22 -0.94
C ARG A 118 4.01 22.48 -0.37
N MET A 119 4.08 23.56 -1.17
CA MET A 119 4.38 24.88 -0.63
C MET A 119 3.13 25.42 0.06
N GLU A 120 3.05 25.27 1.38
CA GLU A 120 2.07 26.02 2.17
C GLU A 120 2.64 27.41 2.47
N THR A 121 2.02 28.45 1.91
CA THR A 121 2.28 29.83 2.33
C THR A 121 1.50 30.11 3.62
N VAL A 122 2.03 29.68 4.76
CA VAL A 122 1.61 30.21 6.06
C VAL A 122 2.49 31.42 6.35
N LEU A 123 1.90 32.62 6.26
CA LEU A 123 2.43 33.91 6.73
C LEU A 123 3.93 33.94 7.08
N GLY A 124 4.79 33.95 6.06
CA GLY A 124 6.15 34.51 6.17
C GLY A 124 7.33 33.54 6.10
N GLU A 125 7.17 32.23 6.30
CA GLU A 125 8.30 31.29 6.16
C GLU A 125 7.90 29.99 5.44
N PRO A 126 8.61 29.59 4.36
CA PRO A 126 8.36 28.32 3.71
C PRO A 126 8.82 27.18 4.63
N VAL A 127 7.88 26.54 5.32
CA VAL A 127 8.14 25.26 5.99
C VAL A 127 8.14 24.18 4.91
N VAL A 128 9.33 23.79 4.45
CA VAL A 128 9.48 22.62 3.58
C VAL A 128 9.22 21.39 4.43
N GLN A 129 8.02 20.83 4.35
CA GLN A 129 7.78 19.47 4.84
C GLN A 129 8.65 18.52 4.01
N SER A 130 9.55 17.78 4.67
CA SER A 130 10.39 16.79 4.01
C SER A 130 9.49 15.71 3.40
N ALA A 131 9.36 15.72 2.07
CA ALA A 131 8.64 14.66 1.37
C ALA A 131 9.35 13.32 1.61
N PRO A 132 8.62 12.24 1.95
CA PRO A 132 9.20 10.93 2.07
C PRO A 132 9.78 10.51 0.71
N ALA A 133 11.00 9.96 0.69
CA ALA A 133 11.56 9.44 -0.53
C ALA A 133 10.68 8.26 -1.01
N PRO A 134 10.11 8.29 -2.23
CA PRO A 134 9.22 7.22 -2.71
C PRO A 134 9.83 5.82 -2.63
N LYS A 135 11.16 5.72 -2.63
CA LYS A 135 11.90 4.45 -2.46
C LYS A 135 11.79 3.87 -1.05
N ASP A 136 11.87 4.69 -0.02
CA ASP A 136 11.82 4.21 1.38
C ASP A 136 10.40 3.76 1.73
N LEU A 137 9.39 4.47 1.22
CA LEU A 137 8.00 4.05 1.32
C LEU A 137 7.76 2.76 0.53
N ALA A 138 8.28 2.65 -0.69
CA ALA A 138 8.19 1.41 -1.48
C ALA A 138 8.82 0.20 -0.77
N LEU A 139 9.97 0.38 -0.14
CA LEU A 139 10.62 -0.66 0.67
C LEU A 139 9.70 -1.11 1.81
N THR A 140 9.15 -0.15 2.54
CA THR A 140 8.24 -0.38 3.67
C THR A 140 6.96 -1.11 3.26
N ILE A 141 6.39 -0.76 2.11
CA ILE A 141 5.23 -1.46 1.53
C ILE A 141 5.62 -2.88 1.14
N ALA A 142 6.76 -3.07 0.47
CA ALA A 142 7.23 -4.38 0.05
C ALA A 142 7.61 -5.30 1.23
N ASP A 143 8.08 -4.74 2.35
CA ASP A 143 8.28 -5.46 3.62
C ASP A 143 6.94 -5.94 4.19
N GLU A 144 5.92 -5.08 4.15
CA GLU A 144 4.57 -5.45 4.61
C GLU A 144 3.98 -6.58 3.78
N VAL A 145 4.08 -6.47 2.45
CA VAL A 145 3.67 -7.54 1.52
C VAL A 145 4.46 -8.84 1.80
N GLY A 146 5.73 -8.73 2.18
CA GLY A 146 6.60 -9.88 2.49
C GLY A 146 6.30 -10.55 3.83
N ASN A 147 5.65 -9.86 4.77
CA ASN A 147 5.24 -10.42 6.07
C ASN A 147 4.13 -11.49 5.95
N GLN A 148 3.65 -11.77 4.74
CA GLN A 148 2.74 -12.86 4.39
C GLN A 148 3.14 -14.26 4.85
N VAL A 149 4.42 -14.52 5.19
CA VAL A 149 4.83 -15.83 5.72
C VAL A 149 4.12 -16.15 7.05
N VAL A 150 3.54 -15.13 7.71
CA VAL A 150 2.69 -15.24 8.92
C VAL A 150 1.19 -15.14 8.59
N TRP A 151 0.77 -15.17 7.32
CA TRP A 151 -0.64 -15.15 6.96
C TRP A 151 -1.29 -16.47 7.37
N THR A 152 -1.86 -16.48 8.57
CA THR A 152 -2.60 -17.60 9.16
C THR A 152 -3.99 -17.79 8.55
N SER A 153 -4.28 -17.12 7.41
CA SER A 153 -5.63 -16.98 6.82
C SER A 153 -6.65 -16.30 7.73
N ALA A 154 -6.22 -15.76 8.88
CA ALA A 154 -7.10 -15.05 9.80
C ALA A 154 -7.30 -13.60 9.31
N PRO A 155 -8.53 -13.09 9.27
CA PRO A 155 -8.79 -11.67 9.07
C PRO A 155 -8.13 -10.83 10.16
N SER A 156 -7.57 -9.69 9.78
CA SER A 156 -6.90 -8.76 10.69
C SER A 156 -6.88 -7.34 10.15
N PHE A 157 -6.73 -6.38 11.06
CA PHE A 157 -6.48 -4.98 10.72
C PHE A 157 -5.30 -4.46 11.54
N ALA A 158 -4.34 -3.85 10.85
CA ALA A 158 -3.22 -3.13 11.43
C ALA A 158 -3.11 -1.74 10.81
N GLU A 159 -2.74 -0.74 11.61
CA GLU A 159 -2.54 0.64 11.17
C GLU A 159 -1.16 1.10 11.59
N ARG A 160 -0.44 1.79 10.69
CA ARG A 160 0.80 2.48 11.02
C ARG A 160 1.00 3.75 10.20
N THR A 161 1.83 4.64 10.73
CA THR A 161 2.32 5.81 10.00
C THR A 161 3.76 5.56 9.56
N PHE A 162 4.05 5.82 8.29
CA PHE A 162 5.41 5.81 7.76
C PHE A 162 6.14 7.09 8.16
N GLU A 163 7.25 6.94 8.87
CA GLU A 163 8.15 8.03 9.25
C GLU A 163 9.45 7.91 8.44
N PRO A 164 9.73 8.84 7.50
CA PRO A 164 10.95 8.80 6.72
C PRO A 164 12.17 9.01 7.64
N GLY A 165 13.09 8.04 7.68
CA GLY A 165 14.42 8.21 8.29
C GLY A 165 14.74 7.41 9.56
N TRP A 166 13.83 6.60 10.12
CA TRP A 166 14.16 5.85 11.35
C TRP A 166 15.09 4.64 11.13
N GLN A 167 15.31 4.17 9.90
CA GLN A 167 16.23 3.04 9.62
C GLN A 167 17.73 3.41 9.53
N ARG A 168 18.18 4.55 10.07
CA ARG A 168 19.62 4.77 10.38
C ARG A 168 19.81 4.86 11.89
N GLY A 169 19.88 3.72 12.56
CA GLY A 169 20.05 3.74 14.01
C GLY A 169 20.19 2.40 14.70
N THR A 170 21.03 1.49 14.19
CA THR A 170 21.69 0.49 15.05
C THR A 170 23.13 0.35 14.59
N SER A 171 24.02 1.02 15.32
CA SER A 171 25.45 0.69 15.37
C SER A 171 25.65 -0.63 16.13
#